data_AF-A0A0K0X9N7-F1
#
_entry.id   AF-A0A0K0X9N7-F1
#
_cell.length_a   1.000
_cell.length_b   1.000
_cell.length_c   1.000
_cell.angle_alpha   90.00
_cell.angle_beta   90.00
_cell.angle_gamma   90.00
#
_symmetry.space_group_name_H-M   'P 1'
#
loop_
_entity.id
_entity.type
_entity.pdbx_description
1 polymer ?
#
loop_
_entity_poly.entity_id
_entity_poly.type
_entity_poly.pdbx_seq_one_letter_code
_entity_poly.pdbx_strand_id
1 'polypeptide(L)'
;MTDNRTSPAPVPTRRIHQRVTETPVVRPSIRARIAARVHADTLDAALAVGAPTPPGSAIAVRAARLTSRSERDAVARTLRRAVRDAASDVRQISARVPLHRKNIAECRELIETITRRLRAPAPVSARGMARLSRVIDDGCGPLYAMGRGDLAGRLGAALAAL
;
A
#
# COMPACT_ATOMS: atom_id res chain seq x y z
N MET A 1 15.70 20.25 62.79
CA MET A 1 16.26 20.29 61.42
C MET A 1 16.19 18.88 60.87
N THR A 2 15.12 18.58 60.13
CA THR A 2 14.81 17.26 59.55
C THR A 2 14.91 17.40 58.04
N ASP A 3 15.94 16.80 57.44
CA ASP A 3 16.09 16.78 55.98
C ASP A 3 15.28 15.63 55.37
N ASN A 4 14.18 16.01 54.71
CA ASN A 4 13.39 15.18 53.82
C ASN A 4 14.18 14.87 52.55
N ARG A 5 14.73 13.65 52.42
CA ARG A 5 15.11 13.06 51.12
C ARG A 5 14.00 12.14 50.63
N THR A 6 13.01 12.72 49.97
CA THR A 6 12.01 11.96 49.22
C THR A 6 12.59 11.61 47.85
N SER A 7 13.11 10.39 47.71
CA SER A 7 13.49 9.82 46.42
C SER A 7 12.21 9.36 45.69
N PRO A 8 11.97 9.71 44.42
CA PRO A 8 10.82 9.18 43.70
C PRO A 8 11.06 7.72 43.33
N ALA A 9 10.13 6.84 43.70
CA ALA A 9 10.13 5.44 43.26
C ALA A 9 9.92 5.38 41.72
N PRO A 10 10.61 4.47 41.01
CA PRO A 10 10.44 4.34 39.57
C PRO A 10 9.04 3.80 39.22
N VAL A 11 8.33 4.55 38.38
CA VAL A 11 7.03 4.18 37.80
C VAL A 11 7.21 2.89 36.97
N PRO A 12 6.46 1.81 37.22
CA PRO A 12 6.51 0.64 36.36
C PRO A 12 5.95 1.02 34.99
N THR A 13 6.83 1.14 34.00
CA THR A 13 6.44 1.33 32.61
C THR A 13 5.75 0.05 32.15
N ARG A 14 4.42 0.03 32.16
CA ARG A 14 3.61 -1.05 31.62
C ARG A 14 3.85 -1.13 30.11
N ARG A 15 4.90 -1.87 29.72
CA ARG A 15 5.14 -2.24 28.32
C ARG A 15 3.94 -3.07 27.87
N ILE A 16 3.01 -2.44 27.15
CA ILE A 16 1.99 -3.13 26.39
C ILE A 16 2.74 -3.97 25.36
N HIS A 17 3.07 -5.21 25.71
CA HIS A 17 3.48 -6.21 24.75
C HIS A 17 2.26 -6.44 23.89
N GLN A 18 2.27 -5.87 22.67
CA GLN A 18 1.33 -6.20 21.63
C GLN A 18 1.32 -7.72 21.53
N ARG A 19 0.26 -8.33 22.05
CA ARG A 19 0.00 -9.75 21.92
C ARG A 19 -0.22 -9.98 20.44
N VAL A 20 0.81 -10.50 19.76
CA VAL A 20 0.66 -11.05 18.42
C VAL A 20 -0.27 -12.24 18.61
N THR A 21 -1.57 -12.01 18.46
CA THR A 21 -2.54 -13.10 18.40
C THR A 21 -2.23 -13.87 17.13
N GLU A 22 -1.60 -15.04 17.29
CA GLU A 22 -1.48 -16.02 16.23
C GLU A 22 -2.88 -16.36 15.74
N THR A 23 -3.27 -15.77 14.61
CA THR A 23 -4.52 -16.11 13.94
C THR A 23 -4.37 -17.53 13.42
N PRO A 24 -5.32 -18.44 13.72
CA PRO A 24 -5.26 -19.81 13.23
C PRO A 24 -5.12 -19.80 11.70
N VAL A 25 -4.18 -20.58 11.18
CA VAL A 25 -3.87 -20.67 9.75
C VAL A 25 -4.99 -21.43 9.04
N VAL A 26 -6.09 -20.75 8.74
CA VAL A 26 -7.19 -21.28 7.93
C VAL A 26 -6.74 -21.31 6.47
N ARG A 27 -6.54 -22.51 5.93
CA ARG A 27 -6.17 -22.67 4.51
C ARG A 27 -7.35 -22.26 3.63
N PRO A 28 -7.17 -21.29 2.71
CA PRO A 28 -8.25 -20.85 1.85
C PRO A 28 -8.62 -21.93 0.83
N SER A 29 -9.91 -22.07 0.55
CA SER A 29 -10.41 -23.00 -0.45
C SER A 29 -9.99 -22.58 -1.88
N ILE A 30 -9.97 -23.54 -2.82
CA ILE A 30 -9.69 -23.24 -4.24
C ILE A 30 -10.69 -22.22 -4.78
N ARG A 31 -11.97 -22.33 -4.40
CA ARG A 31 -13.03 -21.37 -4.76
C ARG A 31 -12.67 -19.96 -4.28
N ALA A 32 -12.19 -19.80 -3.06
CA ALA A 32 -11.76 -18.50 -2.54
C ALA A 32 -10.57 -17.92 -3.33
N ARG A 33 -9.63 -18.77 -3.78
CA ARG A 33 -8.49 -18.34 -4.62
C ARG A 33 -8.93 -17.89 -6.02
N ILE A 34 -9.92 -18.58 -6.61
CA ILE A 34 -10.49 -18.19 -7.91
C ILE A 34 -11.28 -16.89 -7.76
N ALA A 35 -12.18 -16.81 -6.78
CA ALA A 35 -12.95 -15.59 -6.51
C ALA A 35 -12.04 -14.38 -6.26
N ALA A 36 -10.92 -14.57 -5.55
CA ALA A 36 -9.93 -13.52 -5.31
C ALA A 36 -9.22 -13.00 -6.58
N ARG A 37 -9.21 -13.80 -7.66
CA ARG A 37 -8.66 -13.38 -8.96
C ARG A 37 -9.72 -12.72 -9.83
N VAL A 38 -10.92 -13.30 -9.89
CA VAL A 38 -12.03 -12.81 -10.74
C VAL A 38 -12.57 -11.47 -10.22
N HIS A 39 -12.67 -11.30 -8.90
CA HIS A 39 -13.20 -10.10 -8.27
C HIS A 39 -12.10 -9.21 -7.69
N ALA A 40 -10.89 -9.23 -8.28
CA ALA A 40 -9.74 -8.49 -7.77
C ALA A 40 -10.07 -7.00 -7.55
N ASP A 41 -10.71 -6.34 -8.52
CA ASP A 41 -11.02 -4.91 -8.46
C ASP A 41 -12.01 -4.58 -7.33
N THR A 42 -13.06 -5.38 -7.18
CA THR A 42 -14.05 -5.22 -6.11
C THR A 42 -13.43 -5.45 -4.73
N LEU A 43 -12.57 -6.47 -4.61
CA LEU A 43 -11.89 -6.78 -3.36
C LEU A 43 -10.86 -5.71 -3.00
N ASP A 44 -10.16 -5.14 -3.98
CA ASP A 44 -9.23 -4.03 -3.78
C ASP A 44 -9.98 -2.76 -3.38
N ALA A 45 -11.18 -2.52 -3.92
CA ALA A 45 -12.06 -1.45 -3.46
C ALA A 45 -12.43 -1.63 -1.98
N ALA A 46 -12.85 -2.84 -1.59
CA ALA A 46 -13.19 -3.17 -0.21
C ALA A 46 -11.98 -3.03 0.73
N LEU A 47 -10.81 -3.51 0.33
CA LEU A 47 -9.57 -3.39 1.11
C LEU A 47 -9.12 -1.94 1.25
N ALA A 48 -9.28 -1.11 0.21
CA ALA A 48 -8.90 0.30 0.24
C ALA A 48 -9.71 1.14 1.25
N VAL A 49 -10.96 0.75 1.51
CA VAL A 49 -11.80 1.34 2.55
C VAL A 49 -11.62 0.70 3.93
N GLY A 50 -10.89 -0.43 4.02
CA GLY A 50 -10.59 -1.11 5.27
C GLY A 50 -11.61 -2.18 5.67
N ALA A 51 -12.25 -2.83 4.69
CA ALA A 51 -13.17 -3.92 4.95
C ALA A 51 -12.49 -5.05 5.75
N PRO A 52 -13.22 -5.72 6.67
CA PRO A 52 -12.69 -6.85 7.44
C PRO A 52 -12.18 -7.98 6.54
N THR A 53 -11.14 -8.68 6.98
CA THR A 53 -10.56 -9.84 6.27
C THR A 53 -10.68 -11.12 7.08
N PRO A 54 -11.87 -11.75 7.15
CA PRO A 54 -12.03 -13.02 7.86
C PRO A 54 -11.08 -14.11 7.32
N PRO A 55 -10.42 -14.91 8.17
CA PRO A 55 -9.54 -15.99 7.71
C PRO A 55 -10.22 -16.93 6.71
N GLY A 56 -9.51 -17.35 5.66
CA GLY A 56 -10.02 -18.25 4.63
C GLY A 56 -10.94 -17.62 3.56
N SER A 57 -11.37 -16.37 3.74
CA SER A 57 -12.20 -15.63 2.77
C SER A 57 -11.41 -15.19 1.52
N ALA A 58 -12.12 -14.92 0.42
CA ALA A 58 -11.50 -14.40 -0.81
C ALA A 58 -10.81 -13.04 -0.59
N ILE A 59 -11.38 -12.16 0.26
CA ILE A 59 -10.76 -10.88 0.59
C ILE A 59 -9.45 -11.06 1.39
N ALA A 60 -9.39 -12.03 2.30
CA ALA A 60 -8.16 -12.37 3.02
C ALA A 60 -7.08 -12.95 2.10
N VAL A 61 -7.47 -13.79 1.14
CA VAL A 61 -6.55 -14.30 0.09
C VAL A 61 -5.99 -13.15 -0.75
N ARG A 62 -6.85 -12.22 -1.17
CA ARG A 62 -6.43 -11.05 -1.95
C ARG A 62 -5.51 -10.14 -1.13
N ALA A 63 -5.83 -9.89 0.14
CA ALA A 63 -5.00 -9.12 1.05
C ALA A 63 -3.59 -9.70 1.20
N ALA A 64 -3.48 -11.02 1.44
CA ALA A 64 -2.19 -11.71 1.55
C ALA A 64 -1.38 -11.63 0.24
N ARG A 65 -2.05 -11.68 -0.91
CA ARG A 65 -1.39 -11.51 -2.20
C ARG A 65 -0.86 -10.09 -2.38
N LEU A 66 -1.69 -9.07 -2.10
CA LEU A 66 -1.30 -7.66 -2.21
C LEU A 66 -0.11 -7.31 -1.32
N THR A 67 -0.01 -7.89 -0.12
CA THR A 67 1.10 -7.64 0.80
C THR A 67 2.31 -8.54 0.57
N SER A 68 2.24 -9.48 -0.39
CA SER A 68 3.35 -10.36 -0.74
C SER A 68 4.57 -9.58 -1.25
N ARG A 69 5.77 -10.10 -0.99
CA ARG A 69 7.02 -9.44 -1.41
C ARG A 69 7.07 -9.21 -2.92
N SER A 70 6.65 -10.19 -3.71
CA SER A 70 6.61 -10.09 -5.18
C SER A 70 5.70 -8.97 -5.67
N GLU A 71 4.52 -8.82 -5.07
CA GLU A 71 3.54 -7.79 -5.46
C GLU A 71 4.02 -6.40 -5.04
N ARG A 72 4.54 -6.26 -3.81
CA ARG A 72 5.19 -5.02 -3.35
C ARG A 72 6.32 -4.58 -4.28
N ASP A 73 7.19 -5.51 -4.66
CA ASP A 73 8.28 -5.22 -5.60
C ASP A 73 7.77 -4.89 -7.00
N ALA A 74 6.67 -5.51 -7.45
CA ALA A 74 6.02 -5.18 -8.73
C ALA A 74 5.46 -3.76 -8.72
N VAL A 75 4.69 -3.38 -7.70
CA VAL A 75 4.16 -2.02 -7.52
C VAL A 75 5.30 -1.00 -7.46
N ALA A 76 6.35 -1.27 -6.67
CA ALA A 76 7.52 -0.41 -6.58
C ALA A 76 8.26 -0.26 -7.92
N ARG A 77 8.36 -1.32 -8.72
CA ARG A 77 8.92 -1.25 -10.08
C ARG A 77 8.05 -0.42 -11.02
N THR A 78 6.74 -0.61 -10.99
CA THR A 78 5.80 0.15 -11.83
C THR A 78 5.86 1.65 -11.53
N LEU A 79 5.86 2.03 -10.25
CA LEU A 79 5.98 3.42 -9.84
C LEU A 79 7.32 4.06 -10.26
N ARG A 80 8.44 3.38 -10.04
CA ARG A 80 9.76 3.85 -10.51
C ARG A 80 9.82 3.98 -12.03
N ARG A 81 9.19 3.05 -12.75
CA ARG A 81 9.10 3.10 -14.21
C ARG A 81 8.26 4.31 -14.64
N ALA A 82 7.14 4.58 -13.99
CA ALA A 82 6.32 5.75 -14.30
C ALA A 82 7.11 7.06 -14.15
N VAL A 83 7.91 7.22 -13.08
CA VAL A 83 8.79 8.39 -12.90
C VAL A 83 9.83 8.48 -14.01
N ARG A 84 10.49 7.37 -14.36
CA ARG A 84 11.48 7.32 -15.44
C ARG A 84 10.88 7.68 -16.79
N ASP A 85 9.74 7.06 -17.11
CA ASP A 85 9.05 7.23 -18.40
C ASP A 85 8.46 8.65 -18.50
N ALA A 86 8.03 9.25 -17.38
CA ALA A 86 7.56 10.64 -17.33
C ALA A 86 8.68 11.67 -17.51
N ALA A 87 9.90 11.35 -17.06
CA ALA A 87 11.08 12.21 -17.21
C ALA A 87 11.74 12.08 -18.60
N SER A 88 11.39 11.07 -19.38
CA SER A 88 11.93 10.87 -20.73
C SER A 88 11.21 11.73 -21.75
N ASP A 89 11.96 12.53 -22.50
CA ASP A 89 11.43 13.30 -23.64
C ASP A 89 11.22 12.47 -24.91
N VAL A 90 11.70 11.23 -24.91
CA VAL A 90 11.49 10.32 -26.04
C VAL A 90 10.01 9.94 -26.13
N ARG A 91 9.33 10.38 -27.21
CA ARG A 91 8.01 9.86 -27.58
C ARG A 91 8.13 8.38 -27.93
N GLN A 92 7.89 7.51 -26.95
CA GLN A 92 7.77 6.09 -27.19
C GLN A 92 6.42 5.84 -27.88
N ILE A 93 6.46 5.38 -29.13
CA ILE A 93 5.28 4.82 -29.79
C ILE A 93 4.94 3.54 -29.05
N SER A 94 3.89 3.59 -28.24
CA SER A 94 3.51 2.51 -27.32
C SER A 94 2.00 2.46 -27.23
N ALA A 95 1.43 1.26 -27.21
CA ALA A 95 0.00 1.05 -26.96
C ALA A 95 -0.41 1.33 -25.50
N ARG A 96 0.53 1.73 -24.64
CA ARG A 96 0.26 2.07 -23.24
C ARG A 96 -0.45 3.42 -23.14
N VAL A 97 -1.36 3.54 -22.17
CA VAL A 97 -2.00 4.80 -21.83
C VAL A 97 -0.92 5.84 -21.49
N PRO A 98 -0.93 7.03 -22.13
CA PRO A 98 0.07 8.06 -21.87
C PRO A 98 0.07 8.50 -20.40
N LEU A 99 1.26 8.80 -19.85
CA LEU A 99 1.43 9.22 -18.45
C LEU A 99 1.24 10.73 -18.28
N HIS A 100 0.70 11.15 -17.13
CA HIS A 100 0.59 12.57 -16.78
C HIS A 100 1.92 13.11 -16.24
N ARG A 101 2.83 13.48 -17.14
CA ARG A 101 4.22 13.85 -16.82
C ARG A 101 4.36 14.88 -15.69
N LYS A 102 3.59 15.98 -15.75
CA LYS A 102 3.64 17.06 -14.74
C LYS A 102 3.27 16.56 -13.33
N ASN A 103 2.08 15.97 -13.16
CA ASN A 103 1.67 15.36 -11.88
C ASN A 103 2.70 14.36 -11.33
N ILE A 104 3.27 13.51 -12.19
CA ILE A 104 4.28 12.53 -11.76
C ILE A 104 5.56 13.23 -11.30
N ALA A 105 6.01 14.26 -12.01
CA ALA A 105 7.18 15.05 -11.64
C ALA A 105 6.98 15.75 -10.29
N GLU A 106 5.80 16.36 -10.07
CA GLU A 106 5.43 16.99 -8.80
C GLU A 106 5.37 15.97 -7.64
N CYS A 107 4.96 14.73 -7.92
CA CYS A 107 4.86 13.67 -6.92
C CYS A 107 6.14 12.81 -6.78
N ARG A 108 7.25 13.17 -7.44
CA ARG A 108 8.46 12.34 -7.53
C ARG A 108 8.97 11.86 -6.17
N GLU A 109 9.16 12.79 -5.23
CA GLU A 109 9.68 12.47 -3.88
C GLU A 109 8.74 11.57 -3.08
N LEU A 110 7.43 11.77 -3.24
CA LEU A 110 6.41 10.93 -2.61
C LEU A 110 6.44 9.51 -3.19
N ILE A 111 6.56 9.37 -4.51
CA ILE A 111 6.70 8.09 -5.20
C ILE A 111 7.97 7.35 -4.76
N GLU A 112 9.09 8.07 -4.61
CA GLU A 112 10.34 7.49 -4.10
C GLU A 112 10.21 7.02 -2.65
N THR A 113 9.53 7.79 -1.81
CA THR A 113 9.24 7.43 -0.42
C THR A 113 8.40 6.15 -0.33
N ILE A 114 7.33 6.05 -1.12
CA ILE A 114 6.51 4.85 -1.23
C ILE A 114 7.36 3.67 -1.71
N THR A 115 8.16 3.87 -2.75
CA THR A 115 9.05 2.82 -3.29
C THR A 115 10.03 2.29 -2.25
N ARG A 116 10.64 3.17 -1.44
CA ARG A 116 11.51 2.78 -0.32
C ARG A 116 10.74 1.97 0.72
N ARG A 117 9.56 2.44 1.12
CA ARG A 117 8.68 1.76 2.08
C ARG A 117 8.28 0.35 1.60
N LEU A 118 7.96 0.20 0.32
CA LEU A 118 7.56 -1.08 -0.27
C LEU A 118 8.71 -2.09 -0.35
N ARG A 119 9.96 -1.64 -0.45
CA ARG A 119 11.15 -2.53 -0.50
C ARG A 119 11.74 -2.84 0.87
N ALA A 120 11.45 -2.02 1.88
CA ALA A 120 11.90 -2.25 3.25
C ALA A 120 11.37 -3.59 3.80
N PRO A 121 12.09 -4.27 4.71
CA PRO A 121 11.65 -5.58 5.23
C PRO A 121 10.35 -5.51 6.05
N ALA A 122 10.00 -4.33 6.57
CA ALA A 122 8.81 -4.14 7.38
C ALA A 122 7.52 -4.58 6.64
N PRO A 123 6.55 -5.19 7.35
CA PRO A 123 5.25 -5.52 6.78
C PRO A 123 4.53 -4.25 6.30
N VAL A 124 3.67 -4.39 5.30
CA VAL A 124 2.82 -3.31 4.78
C VAL A 124 1.36 -3.71 4.92
N SER A 125 0.48 -2.75 5.14
CA SER A 125 -0.95 -3.05 5.22
C SER A 125 -1.56 -3.36 3.84
N ALA A 126 -2.56 -4.24 3.83
CA ALA A 126 -3.34 -4.52 2.62
C ALA A 126 -4.13 -3.31 2.14
N ARG A 127 -4.55 -2.41 3.04
CA ARG A 127 -5.27 -1.17 2.71
C ARG A 127 -4.41 -0.21 1.90
N GLY A 128 -3.18 0.02 2.33
CA GLY A 128 -2.22 0.85 1.61
C GLY A 128 -1.89 0.26 0.24
N MET A 129 -1.63 -1.05 0.19
CA MET A 129 -1.37 -1.75 -1.07
C MET A 129 -2.55 -1.68 -2.04
N ALA A 130 -3.79 -1.88 -1.57
CA ALA A 130 -4.99 -1.79 -2.40
C ALA A 130 -5.20 -0.38 -2.96
N ARG A 131 -4.92 0.67 -2.16
CA ARG A 131 -4.95 2.06 -2.63
C ARG A 131 -3.92 2.32 -3.72
N LEU A 132 -2.70 1.78 -3.58
CA LEU A 132 -1.66 1.90 -4.61
C LEU A 132 -2.04 1.18 -5.89
N SER A 133 -2.54 -0.07 -5.81
CA SER A 133 -3.03 -0.79 -6.99
C SER A 133 -4.10 0.02 -7.71
N ARG A 134 -5.07 0.58 -7.00
CA ARG A 134 -6.10 1.44 -7.61
C ARG A 134 -5.54 2.69 -8.29
N VAL A 135 -4.48 3.32 -7.76
CA VAL A 135 -3.84 4.47 -8.43
C VAL A 135 -3.18 4.05 -9.75
N ILE A 136 -2.64 2.84 -9.81
CA ILE A 136 -1.95 2.30 -10.98
C ILE A 136 -2.95 1.77 -12.02
N ASP A 137 -3.98 1.05 -11.56
CA ASP A 137 -4.90 0.31 -12.43
C ASP A 137 -6.08 1.19 -12.90
N ASP A 138 -6.35 2.32 -12.23
CA ASP A 138 -7.31 3.33 -12.70
C ASP A 138 -6.74 4.09 -13.90
N GLY A 139 -6.98 3.57 -15.11
CA GLY A 139 -6.57 4.16 -16.38
C GLY A 139 -7.15 5.56 -16.65
N CYS A 140 -8.20 5.94 -15.93
CA CYS A 140 -8.82 7.27 -15.96
C CYS A 140 -8.35 8.15 -14.77
N GLY A 141 -7.42 7.65 -13.95
CA GLY A 141 -6.89 8.31 -12.77
C GLY A 141 -5.74 9.27 -13.07
N PRO A 142 -5.31 10.05 -12.07
CA PRO A 142 -4.41 11.20 -12.25
C PRO A 142 -2.96 10.82 -12.54
N LEU A 143 -2.65 9.52 -12.60
CA LEU A 143 -1.37 8.99 -13.08
C LEU A 143 -1.26 9.08 -14.62
N TYR A 144 -2.38 9.07 -15.32
CA TYR A 144 -2.46 9.02 -16.78
C TYR A 144 -2.87 10.38 -17.36
N ALA A 145 -2.35 10.71 -18.54
CA ALA A 145 -2.43 12.06 -19.13
C ALA A 145 -3.86 12.55 -19.35
N MET A 146 -4.78 11.64 -19.69
CA MET A 146 -6.19 11.93 -19.91
C MET A 146 -7.04 11.73 -18.65
N GLY A 147 -6.43 11.25 -17.57
CA GLY A 147 -7.12 11.01 -16.32
C GLY A 147 -7.28 12.26 -15.47
N ARG A 148 -8.13 12.18 -14.44
CA ARG A 148 -8.44 13.30 -13.56
C ARG A 148 -8.23 12.96 -12.09
N GLY A 149 -8.15 14.00 -11.28
CA GLY A 149 -8.07 13.91 -9.82
C GLY A 149 -6.71 14.32 -9.27
N ASP A 150 -6.52 14.06 -7.98
CA ASP A 150 -5.31 14.43 -7.24
C ASP A 150 -4.40 13.21 -7.04
N LEU A 151 -3.26 13.20 -7.74
CA LEU A 151 -2.26 12.14 -7.60
C LEU A 151 -1.57 12.21 -6.24
N ALA A 152 -1.22 13.41 -5.77
CA ALA A 152 -0.50 13.61 -4.52
C ALA A 152 -1.35 13.14 -3.33
N GLY A 153 -2.62 13.54 -3.28
CA GLY A 153 -3.56 13.11 -2.24
C GLY A 153 -3.82 11.61 -2.26
N ARG A 154 -4.01 11.00 -3.43
CA ARG A 154 -4.19 9.54 -3.54
C ARG A 154 -2.96 8.76 -3.09
N LEU A 155 -1.76 9.18 -3.51
CA LEU A 155 -0.49 8.58 -3.08
C LEU A 155 -0.22 8.81 -1.59
N GLY A 156 -0.51 10.00 -1.06
CA GLY A 156 -0.35 10.33 0.35
C GLY A 156 -1.29 9.50 1.23
N ALA A 157 -2.56 9.37 0.83
CA ALA A 157 -3.52 8.51 1.51
C ALA A 157 -3.15 7.03 1.46
N ALA A 158 -2.49 6.59 0.39
CA ALA A 158 -1.96 5.23 0.30
C ALA A 158 -0.76 5.06 1.25
N LEU A 159 0.21 5.98 1.22
CA LEU A 159 1.39 5.96 2.09
C LEU A 159 1.03 5.98 3.58
N ALA A 160 0.08 6.83 3.98
CA ALA A 160 -0.41 6.90 5.36
C ALA A 160 -1.05 5.59 5.84
N ALA A 161 -1.48 4.74 4.90
CA ALA A 161 -2.06 3.44 5.20
C ALA A 161 -1.05 2.29 5.07
N LEU A 162 0.20 2.48 4.66
CA LEU A 162 1.19 1.39 4.46
C LEU A 162 1.86 0.88 5.73
#